data_AF-A0A1E7YTW8-F1
#
_entry.id   AF-A0A1E7YTW8-F1
#
_cell.length_a   1.000
_cell.length_b   1.000
_cell.length_c   1.000
_cell.angle_alpha   90.00
_cell.angle_beta   90.00
_cell.angle_gamma   90.00
#
_symmetry.space_group_name_H-M   'P 1'
#
loop_
_entity.id
_entity.type
_entity.pdbx_description
1 polymer ?
#
loop_
_entity_poly.entity_id
_entity_poly.type
_entity_poly.pdbx_seq_one_letter_code
_entity_poly.pdbx_strand_id
1 'polypeptide(L)'
;MEKDPDGVHQIPKPIKGLFLDQERKVVDWAVFDRNLHKIKHSGVTIDTGYDLGQHSEYDVRNAARAYIREKGALPAGMNLEDLIGRLRPFFARGPGKALEGRAAMEALVAKPEFALSDQEAEFLRDTHIFRDAPTVAGQYQEKQRNGVGNFYQLPAEVQTTIIDWTWAFGTKDDSDHTRAFWQHVYRGEWAQLRRELESNTLDVGPNRAYQSVDYVRRRRALGALLGKALDRGWPENGGAC
;
A
#
# COMPACT_ATOMS: atom_id res chain seq x y z
N MET A 1 0.11 -14.38 -34.61
CA MET A 1 0.67 -13.15 -34.03
C MET A 1 -0.31 -12.06 -34.33
N GLU A 2 -1.12 -11.69 -33.34
CA GLU A 2 -2.03 -10.55 -33.44
C GLU A 2 -1.80 -9.72 -32.19
N LYS A 3 -1.45 -8.45 -32.39
CA LYS A 3 -1.10 -7.48 -31.35
C LYS A 3 -2.38 -6.83 -30.86
N ASP A 4 -2.62 -6.88 -29.57
CA ASP A 4 -3.66 -6.10 -28.90
C ASP A 4 -3.18 -4.63 -28.80
N PRO A 5 -3.94 -3.60 -29.25
CA PRO A 5 -3.43 -2.24 -29.44
C PRO A 5 -3.57 -1.32 -28.24
N ASP A 6 -4.24 -1.71 -27.16
CA ASP A 6 -4.53 -0.82 -26.04
C ASP A 6 -3.67 -1.14 -24.82
N GLY A 7 -2.57 -0.39 -24.70
CA GLY A 7 -1.58 -0.47 -23.62
C GLY A 7 -2.08 -0.04 -22.24
N VAL A 8 -3.12 -0.70 -21.72
CA VAL A 8 -3.47 -0.64 -20.31
C VAL A 8 -2.62 -1.68 -19.59
N HIS A 9 -1.51 -1.22 -19.00
CA HIS A 9 -0.73 -2.04 -18.07
C HIS A 9 -1.61 -2.45 -16.90
N GLN A 10 -2.16 -3.66 -16.95
CA GLN A 10 -2.77 -4.29 -15.78
C GLN A 10 -1.67 -4.44 -14.73
N ILE A 11 -1.72 -3.58 -13.71
CA ILE A 11 -1.07 -3.83 -12.42
C ILE A 11 -1.50 -5.24 -12.02
N PRO A 12 -0.58 -6.14 -11.62
CA PRO A 12 -0.93 -7.48 -11.21
C PRO A 12 -2.04 -7.39 -10.16
N LYS A 13 -3.23 -7.89 -10.51
CA LYS A 13 -4.35 -7.94 -9.58
C LYS A 13 -3.87 -8.67 -8.32
N PRO A 14 -4.10 -8.15 -7.11
CA PRO A 14 -3.84 -8.93 -5.90
C PRO A 14 -4.60 -10.25 -6.06
N ILE A 15 -3.97 -11.35 -5.60
CA ILE A 15 -4.44 -12.72 -5.77
C ILE A 15 -5.94 -12.79 -5.47
N LYS A 16 -6.76 -12.76 -6.52
CA LYS A 16 -8.21 -12.89 -6.41
C LYS A 16 -8.50 -14.30 -5.91
N GLY A 17 -9.15 -14.37 -4.75
CA GLY A 17 -10.04 -15.45 -4.33
C GLY A 17 -9.57 -16.88 -4.62
N LEU A 18 -8.73 -17.44 -3.74
CA LEU A 18 -8.48 -18.88 -3.74
C LEU A 18 -9.38 -19.66 -2.77
N PHE A 19 -10.23 -18.97 -2.00
CA PHE A 19 -11.04 -19.59 -0.93
C PHE A 19 -12.51 -19.18 -0.89
N LEU A 20 -12.90 -18.17 -1.67
CA LEU A 20 -14.27 -17.68 -1.72
C LEU A 20 -14.77 -17.84 -3.15
N ASP A 21 -15.76 -18.70 -3.36
CA ASP A 21 -16.62 -18.60 -4.53
C ASP A 21 -17.33 -17.23 -4.44
N GLN A 22 -17.00 -16.27 -5.29
CA GLN A 22 -17.58 -14.91 -5.21
C GLN A 22 -19.07 -14.89 -5.57
N GLU A 23 -19.56 -15.89 -6.31
CA GLU A 23 -20.97 -16.01 -6.70
C GLU A 23 -21.81 -16.69 -5.62
N ARG A 24 -21.22 -17.56 -4.80
CA ARG A 24 -21.92 -18.30 -3.73
C ARG A 24 -21.52 -17.93 -2.30
N LYS A 25 -20.42 -17.20 -2.12
CA LYS A 25 -19.74 -16.89 -0.84
C LYS A 25 -19.56 -18.12 0.06
N VAL A 26 -19.33 -19.29 -0.55
CA VAL A 26 -19.05 -20.56 0.16
C VAL A 26 -17.54 -20.75 0.27
N VAL A 27 -17.08 -21.12 1.47
CA VAL A 27 -15.69 -21.46 1.77
C VAL A 27 -15.58 -22.95 2.02
N ASP A 28 -14.72 -23.64 1.28
CA ASP A 28 -14.26 -24.98 1.66
C ASP A 28 -13.23 -24.84 2.79
N TRP A 29 -13.70 -25.04 4.02
CA TRP A 29 -12.87 -24.90 5.22
C TRP A 29 -11.69 -25.87 5.28
N ALA A 30 -11.81 -27.07 4.67
CA ALA A 30 -10.71 -28.03 4.64
C ALA A 30 -9.60 -27.60 3.66
N VAL A 31 -9.95 -26.97 2.54
CA VAL A 31 -8.98 -26.33 1.63
C VAL A 31 -8.37 -25.08 2.28
N PHE A 32 -9.19 -24.26 2.94
CA PHE A 32 -8.74 -23.06 3.64
C PHE A 32 -7.74 -23.40 4.75
N ASP A 33 -8.08 -24.32 5.66
CA ASP A 33 -7.24 -24.68 6.81
C ASP A 33 -5.89 -25.26 6.35
N ARG A 34 -5.86 -26.06 5.27
CA ARG A 34 -4.60 -26.56 4.67
C ARG A 34 -3.68 -25.43 4.16
N ASN A 35 -4.24 -24.29 3.77
CA ASN A 35 -3.50 -23.15 3.26
C ASN A 35 -3.38 -22.00 4.25
N LEU A 36 -3.98 -22.10 5.44
CA LEU A 36 -4.02 -21.02 6.44
C LEU A 36 -2.62 -20.48 6.76
N HIS A 37 -1.60 -21.34 6.79
CA HIS A 37 -0.21 -20.93 7.03
C HIS A 37 0.31 -19.85 6.06
N LYS A 38 -0.28 -19.70 4.87
CA LYS A 38 0.07 -18.68 3.86
C LYS A 38 -0.61 -17.33 4.09
N ILE A 39 -1.75 -17.31 4.77
CA ILE A 39 -2.62 -16.13 4.94
C ILE A 39 -2.96 -15.84 6.39
N LYS A 40 -2.31 -16.53 7.34
CA LYS A 40 -2.58 -16.43 8.78
C LYS A 40 -2.41 -15.02 9.34
N HIS A 41 -1.65 -14.17 8.67
CA HIS A 41 -1.41 -12.77 9.04
C HIS A 41 -2.20 -11.76 8.18
N SER A 42 -3.04 -12.25 7.28
CA SER A 42 -3.86 -11.43 6.41
C SER A 42 -5.23 -11.21 7.04
N GLY A 43 -5.66 -9.96 7.17
CA GLY A 43 -7.03 -9.61 7.50
C GLY A 43 -7.91 -9.44 6.26
N VAL A 44 -9.06 -8.79 6.46
CA VAL A 44 -9.95 -8.42 5.35
C VAL A 44 -9.36 -7.21 4.63
N THR A 45 -9.08 -7.37 3.35
CA THR A 45 -8.42 -6.35 2.52
C THR A 45 -9.43 -5.63 1.62
N ILE A 46 -9.35 -4.31 1.58
CA ILE A 46 -10.08 -3.47 0.62
C ILE A 46 -9.15 -3.08 -0.55
N ASP A 47 -9.70 -3.15 -1.76
CA ASP A 47 -9.08 -2.69 -3.01
C ASP A 47 -7.60 -3.12 -3.16
N THR A 48 -6.68 -2.16 -3.30
CA THR A 48 -5.26 -2.39 -3.60
C THR A 48 -4.41 -2.71 -2.36
N GLY A 49 -4.98 -3.30 -1.31
CA GLY A 49 -4.19 -3.84 -0.20
C GLY A 49 -4.44 -3.22 1.16
N TYR A 50 -5.51 -2.43 1.37
CA TYR A 50 -5.78 -1.86 2.69
C TYR A 50 -6.32 -2.93 3.63
N ASP A 51 -5.45 -3.48 4.48
CA ASP A 51 -5.79 -4.55 5.42
C ASP A 51 -6.46 -3.98 6.69
N LEU A 52 -7.79 -4.08 6.74
CA LEU A 52 -8.58 -3.63 7.89
C LEU A 52 -8.24 -4.36 9.18
N GLY A 53 -7.79 -5.62 9.08
CA GLY A 53 -7.47 -6.46 10.23
C GLY A 53 -6.29 -5.94 11.04
N GLN A 54 -5.47 -5.05 10.45
CA GLN A 54 -4.33 -4.41 11.11
C GLN A 54 -4.66 -3.02 11.68
N HIS A 55 -5.90 -2.54 11.52
CA HIS A 55 -6.30 -1.19 11.92
C HIS A 55 -7.51 -1.20 12.83
N SER A 56 -7.51 -0.33 13.84
CA SER A 56 -8.68 -0.14 14.70
C SER A 56 -9.70 0.79 14.06
N GLU A 57 -10.96 0.69 14.48
CA GLU A 57 -12.02 1.64 14.09
C GLU A 57 -11.60 3.10 14.35
N TYR A 58 -10.90 3.33 15.47
CA TYR A 58 -10.41 4.65 15.85
C TYR A 58 -9.38 5.19 14.84
N ASP A 59 -8.42 4.36 14.42
CA ASP A 59 -7.37 4.76 13.49
C ASP A 59 -7.95 5.11 12.12
N VAL A 60 -8.83 4.24 11.60
CA VAL A 60 -9.47 4.45 10.29
C VAL A 60 -10.36 5.69 10.31
N ARG A 61 -11.18 5.87 11.37
CA ARG A 61 -12.03 7.06 11.53
C ARG A 61 -11.20 8.33 11.59
N ASN A 62 -10.10 8.34 12.35
CA ASN A 62 -9.27 9.53 12.48
C ASN A 62 -8.53 9.88 11.18
N ALA A 63 -7.99 8.87 10.49
CA ALA A 63 -7.39 9.06 9.18
C ALA A 63 -8.39 9.66 8.19
N ALA A 64 -9.62 9.11 8.14
CA ALA A 64 -10.67 9.61 7.25
C ALA A 64 -11.06 11.06 7.57
N ARG A 65 -11.20 11.41 8.85
CA ARG A 65 -11.50 12.79 9.29
C ARG A 65 -10.36 13.76 8.96
N ALA A 66 -9.11 13.32 9.09
CA ALA A 66 -7.96 14.13 8.70
C ALA A 66 -7.95 14.37 7.17
N TYR A 67 -8.18 13.31 6.39
CA TYR A 67 -8.28 13.39 4.93
C TYR A 67 -9.40 14.34 4.47
N ILE A 68 -10.60 14.23 5.04
CA ILE A 68 -11.73 15.11 4.74
C ILE A 68 -11.41 16.57 5.07
N ARG A 69 -10.75 16.82 6.22
CA ARG A 69 -10.36 18.17 6.63
C ARG A 69 -9.39 18.82 5.63
N GLU A 70 -8.43 18.04 5.13
CA GLU A 70 -7.44 18.52 4.17
C GLU A 70 -8.03 18.71 2.76
N LYS A 71 -8.82 17.75 2.28
CA LYS A 71 -9.40 17.79 0.93
C LYS A 71 -10.69 18.62 0.84
N GLY A 72 -11.24 19.02 1.97
CA GLY A 72 -12.40 19.92 2.06
C GLY A 72 -13.75 19.25 1.85
N ALA A 73 -13.83 17.94 1.55
CA ALA A 73 -15.11 17.25 1.38
C ALA A 73 -15.00 15.72 1.56
N LEU A 74 -16.07 15.14 2.11
CA LEU A 74 -16.40 13.72 1.96
C LEU A 74 -17.07 13.55 0.58
N PRO A 75 -16.82 12.46 -0.18
CA PRO A 75 -17.49 12.25 -1.46
C PRO A 75 -19.02 12.32 -1.35
N ALA A 76 -19.67 12.94 -2.34
CA ALA A 76 -21.11 13.20 -2.31
C ALA A 76 -21.92 11.91 -2.14
N GLY A 77 -22.93 11.94 -1.26
CA GLY A 77 -23.78 10.79 -0.97
C GLY A 77 -23.18 9.76 -0.03
N MET A 78 -21.92 9.94 0.42
CA MET A 78 -21.30 9.06 1.41
C MET A 78 -21.61 9.55 2.83
N ASN A 79 -21.78 8.60 3.76
CA ASN A 79 -21.82 8.87 5.20
C ASN A 79 -20.66 8.12 5.87
N LEU A 80 -19.72 8.87 6.46
CA LEU A 80 -18.51 8.29 7.07
C LEU A 80 -18.86 7.34 8.22
N GLU A 81 -19.81 7.70 9.09
CA GLU A 81 -20.12 6.85 10.25
C GLU A 81 -20.88 5.58 9.84
N ASP A 82 -21.70 5.64 8.77
CA ASP A 82 -22.33 4.44 8.21
C ASP A 82 -21.30 3.52 7.53
N LEU A 83 -20.32 4.09 6.81
CA LEU A 83 -19.20 3.34 6.24
C LEU A 83 -18.38 2.66 7.34
N ILE A 84 -17.95 3.40 8.36
CA ILE A 84 -17.20 2.86 9.50
C ILE A 84 -18.02 1.79 10.25
N GLY A 85 -19.33 2.01 10.41
CA GLY A 85 -20.23 1.03 11.02
C GLY A 85 -20.29 -0.29 10.26
N ARG A 86 -20.33 -0.24 8.91
CA ARG A 86 -20.28 -1.45 8.05
C ARG A 86 -18.92 -2.15 8.11
N LEU A 87 -17.83 -1.41 8.28
CA LEU A 87 -16.47 -1.95 8.34
C LEU A 87 -16.11 -2.54 9.72
N ARG A 88 -16.82 -2.14 10.78
CA ARG A 88 -16.56 -2.55 12.17
C ARG A 88 -16.24 -4.03 12.38
N PRO A 89 -16.96 -5.00 11.76
CA PRO A 89 -16.67 -6.42 11.95
C PRO A 89 -15.28 -6.87 11.48
N PHE A 90 -14.63 -6.07 10.64
CA PHE A 90 -13.38 -6.42 9.96
C PHE A 90 -12.14 -5.75 10.56
N PHE A 91 -12.32 -4.83 11.51
CA PHE A 91 -11.20 -4.14 12.16
C PHE A 91 -10.46 -5.00 13.17
N ALA A 92 -9.23 -4.60 13.46
CA ALA A 92 -8.50 -5.07 14.63
C ALA A 92 -9.32 -4.86 15.91
N ARG A 93 -9.25 -5.81 16.84
CA ARG A 93 -9.99 -5.78 18.11
C ARG A 93 -9.29 -4.95 19.20
N GLY A 94 -8.25 -4.21 18.84
CA GLY A 94 -7.44 -3.37 19.71
C GLY A 94 -5.94 -3.48 19.43
N PRO A 95 -5.10 -2.75 20.19
CA PRO A 95 -3.65 -2.77 20.02
C PRO A 95 -3.07 -4.19 20.12
N GLY A 96 -2.32 -4.60 19.11
CA GLY A 96 -1.71 -5.94 19.04
C GLY A 96 -2.72 -7.09 18.86
N LYS A 97 -4.00 -6.79 18.58
CA LYS A 97 -5.07 -7.79 18.40
C LYS A 97 -5.63 -7.69 16.98
N ALA A 98 -4.79 -8.01 16.00
CA ALA A 98 -5.20 -8.04 14.60
C ALA A 98 -6.35 -9.05 14.37
N LEU A 99 -7.25 -8.73 13.45
CA LEU A 99 -8.25 -9.67 12.94
C LEU A 99 -7.70 -10.30 11.67
N GLU A 100 -7.09 -11.48 11.80
CA GLU A 100 -6.32 -12.11 10.72
C GLU A 100 -6.67 -13.60 10.52
N GLY A 101 -6.26 -14.14 9.37
CA GLY A 101 -6.37 -15.54 9.01
C GLY A 101 -7.81 -16.05 9.07
N ARG A 102 -8.04 -17.10 9.88
CA ARG A 102 -9.34 -17.73 10.00
C ARG A 102 -10.41 -16.78 10.55
N ALA A 103 -10.08 -15.96 11.55
CA ALA A 103 -11.04 -15.04 12.15
C ALA A 103 -11.50 -13.96 11.17
N ALA A 104 -10.60 -13.49 10.31
CA ALA A 104 -10.93 -12.57 9.22
C ALA A 104 -11.86 -13.21 8.18
N MET A 105 -11.56 -14.46 7.79
CA MET A 105 -12.40 -15.21 6.85
C MET A 105 -13.79 -15.48 7.43
N GLU A 106 -13.89 -15.90 8.69
CA GLU A 106 -15.15 -16.11 9.39
C GLU A 106 -15.99 -14.82 9.47
N ALA A 107 -15.35 -13.68 9.73
CA ALA A 107 -16.03 -12.38 9.73
C ALA A 107 -16.59 -12.03 8.34
N LEU A 108 -15.84 -12.31 7.27
CA LEU A 108 -16.27 -12.06 5.89
C LEU A 108 -17.45 -12.98 5.48
N VAL A 109 -17.38 -14.27 5.84
CA VAL A 109 -18.45 -15.24 5.58
C VAL A 109 -19.73 -14.91 6.36
N ALA A 110 -19.61 -14.37 7.57
CA ALA A 110 -20.74 -13.94 8.37
C ALA A 110 -21.46 -12.69 7.82
N LYS A 111 -20.89 -12.03 6.81
CA LYS A 111 -21.41 -10.82 6.17
C LYS A 111 -21.50 -10.95 4.64
N PRO A 112 -22.30 -11.89 4.13
CA PRO A 112 -22.42 -12.14 2.69
C PRO A 112 -23.07 -10.99 1.91
N GLU A 113 -23.70 -10.03 2.57
CA GLU A 113 -24.26 -8.81 1.97
C GLU A 113 -23.25 -7.66 1.89
N PHE A 114 -22.11 -7.77 2.59
CA PHE A 114 -21.14 -6.67 2.62
C PHE A 114 -20.53 -6.44 1.23
N ALA A 115 -20.67 -5.20 0.78
CA ALA A 115 -20.03 -4.66 -0.41
C ALA A 115 -19.76 -3.17 -0.17
N LEU A 116 -18.66 -2.70 -0.74
CA LEU A 116 -18.34 -1.29 -0.85
C LEU A 116 -18.67 -0.84 -2.27
N SER A 117 -19.09 0.41 -2.43
CA SER A 117 -19.07 1.03 -3.75
C SER A 117 -17.62 1.31 -4.17
N ASP A 118 -17.37 1.46 -5.46
CA ASP A 118 -16.04 1.83 -5.97
C ASP A 118 -15.56 3.14 -5.32
N GLN A 119 -16.45 4.11 -5.16
CA GLN A 119 -16.16 5.39 -4.50
C GLN A 119 -15.77 5.23 -3.02
N GLU A 120 -16.39 4.30 -2.29
CA GLU A 120 -16.03 3.99 -0.90
C GLU A 120 -14.68 3.31 -0.79
N ALA A 121 -14.40 2.37 -1.71
CA ALA A 121 -13.12 1.68 -1.77
C ALA A 121 -11.97 2.66 -2.10
N GLU A 122 -12.17 3.54 -3.08
CA GLU A 122 -11.22 4.61 -3.44
C GLU A 122 -11.00 5.59 -2.28
N PHE A 123 -12.07 6.03 -1.62
CA PHE A 123 -11.96 6.92 -0.46
C PHE A 123 -11.13 6.32 0.68
N LEU A 124 -11.31 5.04 0.98
CA LEU A 124 -10.56 4.34 2.02
C LEU A 124 -9.09 4.13 1.63
N ARG A 125 -8.82 3.81 0.36
CA ARG A 125 -7.46 3.72 -0.17
C ARG A 125 -6.74 5.07 -0.03
N ASP A 126 -7.37 6.15 -0.50
CA ASP A 126 -6.78 7.48 -0.51
C ASP A 126 -6.58 8.01 0.92
N THR A 127 -7.51 7.70 1.83
CA THR A 127 -7.38 7.96 3.27
C THR A 127 -6.17 7.26 3.88
N HIS A 128 -5.95 5.99 3.52
CA HIS A 128 -4.81 5.24 4.04
C HIS A 128 -3.48 5.80 3.49
N ILE A 129 -3.41 6.10 2.20
CA ILE A 129 -2.25 6.77 1.59
C ILE A 129 -1.97 8.10 2.29
N PHE A 130 -3.03 8.90 2.52
CA PHE A 130 -2.93 10.18 3.22
C PHE A 130 -2.44 10.05 4.65
N ARG A 131 -2.81 8.97 5.37
CA ARG A 131 -2.35 8.75 6.75
C ARG A 131 -0.83 8.61 6.84
N ASP A 132 -0.21 7.89 5.91
CA ASP A 132 1.22 7.59 5.98
C ASP A 132 2.07 8.72 5.38
N ALA A 133 1.48 9.56 4.51
CA ALA A 133 2.17 10.67 3.86
C ALA A 133 2.81 11.68 4.83
N PRO A 134 2.18 12.12 5.94
CA PRO A 134 2.84 12.97 6.94
C PRO A 134 4.03 12.33 7.62
N THR A 135 3.97 11.03 7.94
CA THR A 135 5.10 10.30 8.54
C THR A 135 6.26 10.22 7.56
N VAL A 136 5.98 9.86 6.30
CA VAL A 136 6.96 9.82 5.22
C VAL A 136 7.57 11.19 4.96
N ALA A 137 6.75 12.24 4.89
CA ALA A 137 7.19 13.61 4.69
C ALA A 137 8.06 14.10 5.85
N GLY A 138 7.70 13.78 7.09
CA GLY A 138 8.49 14.12 8.27
C GLY A 138 9.87 13.42 8.29
N GLN A 139 9.88 12.11 8.02
CA GLN A 139 11.12 11.34 7.90
C GLN A 139 12.04 11.88 6.80
N TYR A 140 11.47 12.15 5.63
CA TYR A 140 12.18 12.77 4.52
C TYR A 140 12.76 14.14 4.91
N GLN A 141 11.94 15.02 5.48
CA GLN A 141 12.35 16.38 5.86
C GLN A 141 13.46 16.40 6.90
N GLU A 142 13.42 15.50 7.89
CA GLU A 142 14.40 15.41 8.97
C GLU A 142 15.76 14.89 8.48
N LYS A 143 15.75 13.90 7.58
CA LYS A 143 16.94 13.11 7.26
C LYS A 143 17.51 13.37 5.87
N GLN A 144 16.79 14.07 4.98
CA GLN A 144 17.31 14.41 3.67
C GLN A 144 18.62 15.21 3.81
N ARG A 145 19.57 14.83 2.98
CA ARG A 145 20.86 15.46 2.81
C ARG A 145 20.82 16.01 1.39
N ASN A 146 21.40 17.19 1.19
CA ASN A 146 21.57 17.86 -0.12
C ASN A 146 20.44 18.80 -0.58
N GLY A 147 19.60 19.30 0.34
CA GLY A 147 18.74 20.46 0.06
C GLY A 147 17.63 20.19 -0.96
N VAL A 148 17.12 18.96 -1.01
CA VAL A 148 16.21 18.43 -2.03
C VAL A 148 14.76 18.94 -1.87
N GLY A 149 14.58 20.11 -1.24
CA GLY A 149 13.27 20.65 -0.87
C GLY A 149 12.51 19.78 0.14
N ASN A 150 11.24 20.12 0.36
CA ASN A 150 10.29 19.32 1.12
C ASN A 150 9.78 18.15 0.27
N PHE A 151 9.41 17.04 0.90
CA PHE A 151 8.73 15.89 0.28
C PHE A 151 7.63 16.30 -0.71
N TYR A 152 6.78 17.25 -0.34
CA TYR A 152 5.67 17.71 -1.20
C TYR A 152 6.10 18.50 -2.44
N GLN A 153 7.37 18.91 -2.52
CA GLN A 153 7.96 19.59 -3.67
C GLN A 153 8.63 18.62 -4.66
N LEU A 154 8.76 17.35 -4.28
CA LEU A 154 9.28 16.32 -5.17
C LEU A 154 8.32 16.09 -6.37
N PRO A 155 8.80 15.61 -7.52
CA PRO A 155 7.93 15.18 -8.60
C PRO A 155 6.96 14.09 -8.13
N ALA A 156 5.77 14.06 -8.73
CA ALA A 156 4.72 13.12 -8.34
C ALA A 156 5.18 11.65 -8.43
N GLU A 157 6.01 11.32 -9.42
CA GLU A 157 6.60 10.00 -9.60
C GLU A 157 7.53 9.61 -8.44
N VAL A 158 8.30 10.57 -7.91
CA VAL A 158 9.20 10.36 -6.76
C VAL A 158 8.39 10.23 -5.48
N GLN A 159 7.41 11.11 -5.25
CA GLN A 159 6.49 11.01 -4.10
C GLN A 159 5.78 9.65 -4.08
N THR A 160 5.24 9.23 -5.22
CA THR A 160 4.55 7.94 -5.38
C THR A 160 5.49 6.78 -5.12
N THR A 161 6.75 6.86 -5.56
CA THR A 161 7.72 5.79 -5.32
C THR A 161 7.98 5.59 -3.82
N ILE A 162 8.17 6.68 -3.09
CA ILE A 162 8.42 6.63 -1.63
C ILE A 162 7.18 6.11 -0.90
N ILE A 163 5.98 6.61 -1.24
CA ILE A 163 4.73 6.19 -0.61
C ILE A 163 4.41 4.72 -0.88
N ASP A 164 4.57 4.24 -2.11
CA ASP A 164 4.31 2.81 -2.43
C ASP A 164 5.33 1.89 -1.75
N TRP A 165 6.59 2.33 -1.61
CA TRP A 165 7.57 1.60 -0.83
C TRP A 165 7.14 1.50 0.64
N THR A 166 6.76 2.62 1.25
CA THR A 166 6.25 2.66 2.63
C THR A 166 5.02 1.76 2.82
N TRP A 167 4.12 1.75 1.83
CA TRP A 167 2.95 0.88 1.85
C TRP A 167 3.33 -0.60 1.86
N ALA A 168 4.26 -1.00 0.97
CA ALA A 168 4.59 -2.40 0.75
C ALA A 168 5.56 -2.98 1.79
N PHE A 169 6.49 -2.16 2.28
CA PHE A 169 7.60 -2.57 3.13
C PHE A 169 7.53 -1.96 4.55
N GLY A 170 6.61 -1.02 4.80
CA GLY A 170 6.44 -0.36 6.10
C GLY A 170 7.14 1.00 6.21
N THR A 171 6.76 1.76 7.25
CA THR A 171 7.21 3.14 7.50
C THR A 171 8.54 3.26 8.23
N LYS A 172 9.06 2.19 8.86
CA LYS A 172 10.36 2.26 9.55
C LYS A 172 11.46 2.39 8.53
N ASP A 173 12.36 3.37 8.71
CA ASP A 173 13.42 3.68 7.74
C ASP A 173 14.78 3.06 8.08
N ASP A 174 14.85 2.32 9.19
CA ASP A 174 16.06 1.68 9.70
C ASP A 174 15.98 0.15 9.73
N SER A 175 14.83 -0.42 9.33
CA SER A 175 14.61 -1.86 9.31
C SER A 175 15.38 -2.53 8.16
N ASP A 176 15.78 -3.79 8.33
CA ASP A 176 16.64 -4.47 7.35
C ASP A 176 16.07 -4.51 5.92
N HIS A 177 14.75 -4.46 5.78
CA HIS A 177 14.06 -4.50 4.48
C HIS A 177 13.72 -3.14 3.89
N THR A 178 14.02 -2.04 4.59
CA THR A 178 13.71 -0.67 4.17
C THR A 178 14.93 0.25 4.19
N ARG A 179 15.96 -0.10 4.97
CA ARG A 179 17.14 0.75 5.22
C ARG A 179 17.85 1.18 3.95
N ALA A 180 18.11 0.27 3.01
CA ALA A 180 18.83 0.60 1.78
C ALA A 180 18.05 1.59 0.91
N PHE A 181 16.74 1.37 0.76
CA PHE A 181 15.86 2.29 0.04
C PHE A 181 15.91 3.70 0.63
N TRP A 182 15.70 3.82 1.94
CA TRP A 182 15.68 5.11 2.61
C TRP A 182 17.04 5.82 2.59
N GLN A 183 18.15 5.07 2.65
CA GLN A 183 19.47 5.68 2.49
C GLN A 183 19.64 6.36 1.14
N HIS A 184 19.19 5.74 0.04
CA HIS A 184 19.21 6.40 -1.26
C HIS A 184 18.28 7.62 -1.29
N VAL A 185 17.06 7.50 -0.77
CA VAL A 185 16.09 8.61 -0.70
C VAL A 185 16.69 9.80 0.05
N TYR A 186 17.29 9.57 1.22
CA TYR A 186 17.87 10.63 2.03
C TYR A 186 19.13 11.25 1.42
N ARG A 187 19.90 10.50 0.62
CA ARG A 187 21.06 11.05 -0.10
C ARG A 187 20.67 11.67 -1.45
N GLY A 188 19.44 11.48 -1.88
CA GLY A 188 18.95 11.87 -3.19
C GLY A 188 19.61 11.07 -4.32
N GLU A 189 20.05 9.83 -4.09
CA GLU A 189 20.75 8.97 -5.07
C GLU A 189 19.76 8.32 -6.06
N TRP A 190 18.94 9.13 -6.74
CA TRP A 190 17.78 8.69 -7.52
C TRP A 190 18.13 7.75 -8.67
N ALA A 191 19.21 8.04 -9.40
CA ALA A 191 19.64 7.19 -10.52
C ALA A 191 20.17 5.83 -10.03
N GLN A 192 20.84 5.79 -8.87
CA GLN A 192 21.27 4.53 -8.28
C GLN A 192 20.08 3.72 -7.77
N LEU A 193 19.18 4.36 -7.03
CA LEU A 193 17.96 3.74 -6.53
C LEU A 193 17.14 3.11 -7.66
N ARG A 194 16.94 3.84 -8.76
CA ARG A 194 16.30 3.31 -9.97
C ARG A 194 16.97 2.02 -10.44
N ARG A 195 18.29 2.03 -10.64
CA ARG A 195 19.02 0.85 -11.15
C ARG A 195 18.86 -0.35 -10.23
N GLU A 196 18.96 -0.16 -8.92
CA GLU A 196 18.85 -1.24 -7.94
C GLU A 196 17.41 -1.80 -7.83
N LEU A 197 16.40 -0.94 -8.00
CA LEU A 197 15.00 -1.34 -8.09
C LEU A 197 14.70 -2.15 -9.36
N GLU A 198 15.18 -1.71 -10.53
CA GLU A 198 14.97 -2.39 -11.83
C GLU A 198 15.72 -3.73 -11.91
N SER A 199 16.97 -3.75 -11.45
CA SER A 199 17.81 -4.96 -11.42
C SER A 199 17.53 -5.88 -10.24
N ASN A 200 16.70 -5.43 -9.30
CA ASN A 200 16.34 -6.17 -8.08
C ASN A 200 17.55 -6.51 -7.20
N THR A 201 18.54 -5.62 -7.17
CA THR A 201 19.75 -5.73 -6.32
C THR A 201 19.64 -4.92 -5.02
N LEU A 202 18.60 -4.09 -4.88
CA LEU A 202 18.33 -3.35 -3.65
C LEU A 202 18.13 -4.32 -2.48
N ASP A 203 18.91 -4.13 -1.41
CA ASP A 203 18.83 -4.97 -0.21
C ASP A 203 17.49 -4.79 0.51
N VAL A 204 16.74 -5.89 0.61
CA VAL A 204 15.46 -5.98 1.33
C VAL A 204 15.53 -7.00 2.47
N GLY A 205 16.74 -7.33 2.91
CA GLY A 205 16.99 -8.26 4.00
C GLY A 205 16.62 -9.72 3.68
N PRO A 206 16.70 -10.60 4.69
CA PRO A 206 16.56 -12.05 4.51
C PRO A 206 15.11 -12.53 4.42
N ASN A 207 14.12 -11.65 4.61
CA ASN A 207 12.71 -12.06 4.64
C ASN A 207 12.25 -12.48 3.23
N ARG A 208 11.94 -13.77 3.08
CA ARG A 208 11.53 -14.37 1.80
C ARG A 208 10.25 -13.77 1.22
N ALA A 209 9.37 -13.16 2.03
CA ALA A 209 8.17 -12.49 1.53
C ALA A 209 8.52 -11.35 0.56
N TYR A 210 9.51 -10.53 0.92
CA TYR A 210 10.00 -9.40 0.12
C TYR A 210 10.83 -9.84 -1.10
N GLN A 211 11.21 -11.11 -1.16
CA GLN A 211 11.92 -11.72 -2.29
C GLN A 211 10.96 -12.42 -3.27
N SER A 212 9.65 -12.45 -2.98
CA SER A 212 8.65 -13.06 -3.84
C SER A 212 8.49 -12.33 -5.18
N VAL A 213 7.98 -13.06 -6.18
CA VAL A 213 7.80 -12.54 -7.55
C VAL A 213 6.99 -11.24 -7.59
N ASP A 214 5.99 -11.10 -6.72
CA ASP A 214 5.13 -9.91 -6.68
C ASP A 214 5.89 -8.68 -6.18
N TYR A 215 6.69 -8.83 -5.11
CA TYR A 215 7.54 -7.76 -4.61
C TYR A 215 8.69 -7.41 -5.57
N VAL A 216 9.22 -8.39 -6.30
CA VAL A 216 10.19 -8.14 -7.38
C VAL A 216 9.56 -7.32 -8.51
N ARG A 217 8.35 -7.67 -8.95
CA ARG A 217 7.62 -6.91 -9.98
C ARG A 217 7.31 -5.49 -9.51
N ARG A 218 6.87 -5.32 -8.27
CA ARG A 218 6.60 -4.01 -7.67
C ARG A 218 7.85 -3.14 -7.66
N ARG A 219 8.99 -3.66 -7.18
CA ARG A 219 10.27 -2.92 -7.19
C ARG A 219 10.66 -2.46 -8.59
N ARG A 220 10.56 -3.33 -9.59
CA ARG A 220 10.81 -2.95 -10.99
C ARG A 220 9.89 -1.84 -11.48
N ALA A 221 8.61 -1.88 -11.13
CA ALA A 221 7.66 -0.82 -11.48
C ALA A 221 8.01 0.51 -10.81
N LEU A 222 8.46 0.50 -9.56
CA LEU A 222 8.95 1.69 -8.85
C LEU A 222 10.22 2.25 -9.51
N GLY A 223 11.15 1.39 -9.91
CA GLY A 223 12.33 1.81 -10.67
C GLY A 223 11.96 2.49 -12.00
N ALA A 224 11.03 1.89 -12.76
CA ALA A 224 10.53 2.49 -13.99
C ALA A 224 9.81 3.83 -13.76
N LEU A 225 9.10 3.97 -12.64
CA LEU A 225 8.43 5.22 -12.25
C LEU A 225 9.45 6.32 -11.94
N LEU A 226 10.51 6.01 -11.18
CA LEU A 226 11.63 6.93 -10.97
C LEU A 226 12.31 7.30 -12.30
N GLY A 227 12.46 6.34 -13.22
CA GLY A 227 12.96 6.58 -14.57
C GLY A 227 12.21 7.71 -15.27
N LYS A 228 10.87 7.73 -15.19
CA LYS A 228 10.06 8.81 -15.78
C LYS A 228 10.37 10.19 -15.19
N ALA A 229 10.62 10.30 -13.89
CA ALA A 229 11.03 11.58 -13.29
C ALA A 229 12.40 12.04 -13.81
N LEU A 230 13.37 11.12 -13.87
CA LEU A 230 14.72 11.42 -14.38
C LEU A 230 14.70 11.82 -15.86
N ASP A 231 13.94 11.10 -16.68
CA ASP A 231 13.78 11.39 -18.11
C ASP A 231 13.12 12.76 -18.35
N ARG A 232 12.37 13.29 -17.36
CA ARG A 232 11.75 14.63 -17.37
C ARG A 232 12.66 15.72 -16.79
N GLY A 233 13.92 15.41 -16.50
CA GLY A 233 14.92 16.37 -16.03
C GLY A 233 15.04 16.49 -14.51
N TRP A 234 14.43 15.58 -13.73
CA TRP A 234 14.76 15.47 -12.31
C TRP A 234 16.24 15.04 -12.16
N PRO A 235 17.03 15.63 -11.25
CA PRO A 235 18.44 15.32 -11.15
C PRO A 235 18.67 13.86 -10.75
N GLU A 236 19.75 13.29 -11.27
CA GLU A 236 20.20 11.94 -10.91
C GLU A 236 20.64 11.83 -9.45
N ASN A 237 21.17 12.93 -8.89
CA ASN A 237 21.64 13.05 -7.52
C ASN A 237 21.17 14.38 -6.90
N GLY A 238 20.69 14.39 -5.66
CA GLY A 238 20.24 15.60 -4.96
C GLY A 238 18.83 16.03 -5.39
N GLY A 239 18.53 17.33 -5.36
CA GLY A 239 17.21 17.86 -5.76
C GLY A 239 17.30 18.96 -6.79
N ALA A 240 16.17 19.25 -7.45
CA ALA A 240 16.11 20.36 -8.39
C ALA A 240 16.40 21.66 -7.64
N CYS A 241 17.43 22.40 -8.09
CA CYS A 241 17.76 23.73 -7.61
C CYS A 241 16.68 24.76 -7.97
#